data_AF-A0A8T2QFW9-F1
#
_entry.id   AF-A0A8T2QFW9-F1
#
_cell.length_a   1.000
_cell.length_b   1.000
_cell.length_c   1.000
_cell.angle_alpha   90.00
_cell.angle_beta   90.00
_cell.angle_gamma   90.00
#
_symmetry.space_group_name_H-M   'P 1'
#
loop_
_entity.id
_entity.type
_entity.pdbx_description
1 polymer ?
#
loop_
_entity_poly.entity_id
_entity_poly.type
_entity_poly.pdbx_seq_one_letter_code
_entity_poly.pdbx_strand_id
1 'polypeptide(L)'
;MQAVSKSLGKVEQELTASENDGSVSEGFQKNLKSFLSIAEAEVRSLASLYSEVGRNADALSQYFGEDPSRCPFEQVVTVLLNFVSMFKRAHEENLKFAEIERRKAEREAEQQDKLRNSPSKKELDLVKRDTEAGFPLKFFRSAEAPQR
;
A
#
# COMPACT_ATOMS: atom_id res chain seq x y z
N MET A 1 -26.12 -17.64 7.24
CA MET A 1 -27.51 -17.13 7.30
C MET A 1 -28.58 -18.22 7.31
N GLN A 2 -28.61 -19.16 6.35
CA GLN A 2 -29.69 -20.15 6.23
C GLN A 2 -29.99 -20.96 7.50
N ALA A 3 -28.96 -21.42 8.22
CA ALA A 3 -29.15 -22.20 9.44
C ALA A 3 -29.92 -21.42 10.53
N VAL A 4 -29.59 -20.15 10.70
CA VAL A 4 -30.21 -19.26 11.69
C VAL A 4 -31.67 -18.99 11.33
N SER A 5 -31.95 -18.66 10.06
CA SER A 5 -33.33 -18.48 9.58
C SER A 5 -34.16 -19.76 9.74
N LYS A 6 -33.57 -20.92 9.44
CA LYS A 6 -34.23 -22.22 9.61
C LYS A 6 -34.52 -22.54 11.07
N SER A 7 -33.60 -22.26 11.99
CA SER A 7 -33.86 -22.47 13.42
C SER A 7 -34.93 -21.53 13.95
N LEU A 8 -34.97 -20.28 13.47
CA LEU A 8 -36.00 -19.31 13.88
C LEU A 8 -37.39 -19.74 13.44
N GLY A 9 -37.52 -20.23 12.19
CA GLY A 9 -38.78 -20.78 11.70
C GLY A 9 -39.27 -22.00 12.50
N LYS A 10 -38.37 -22.77 13.13
CA LYS A 10 -38.80 -23.82 14.08
C LYS A 10 -39.40 -23.24 15.35
N VAL A 11 -38.85 -22.14 15.86
CA VAL A 11 -39.39 -21.46 17.05
C VAL A 11 -40.78 -20.88 16.77
N GLU A 12 -41.00 -20.33 15.57
CA GLU A 12 -42.33 -19.88 15.12
C GLU A 12 -43.34 -21.05 15.03
N GLN A 13 -42.90 -22.22 14.57
CA GLN A 13 -43.73 -23.44 14.53
C GLN A 13 -44.13 -23.90 15.94
N GLU A 14 -43.17 -23.92 16.89
CA GLU A 14 -43.46 -24.28 18.29
C GLU A 14 -44.42 -23.27 18.94
N LEU A 15 -44.27 -21.97 18.64
CA LEU A 15 -45.22 -20.96 19.11
C LEU A 15 -46.64 -21.26 18.59
N THR A 16 -46.76 -21.53 17.29
CA THR A 16 -48.05 -21.86 16.64
C THR A 16 -48.66 -23.13 17.23
N ALA A 17 -47.85 -24.17 17.45
CA ALA A 17 -48.32 -25.41 18.05
C ALA A 17 -48.89 -25.20 19.46
N SER A 18 -48.21 -24.38 20.26
CA SER A 18 -48.58 -24.12 21.66
C SER A 18 -49.91 -23.38 21.84
N GLU A 19 -50.47 -22.76 20.79
CA GLU A 19 -51.78 -22.10 20.86
C GLU A 19 -52.91 -23.08 21.20
N ASN A 20 -52.75 -24.36 20.88
CA ASN A 20 -53.73 -25.41 21.13
C ASN A 20 -53.64 -26.03 22.54
N ASP A 21 -52.61 -25.67 23.32
CA ASP A 21 -52.36 -26.29 24.63
C ASP A 21 -53.21 -25.68 25.77
N GLY A 22 -53.92 -24.59 25.51
CA GLY A 22 -54.70 -23.88 26.53
C GLY A 22 -53.82 -23.15 27.56
N SER A 23 -54.38 -22.88 28.74
CA SER A 23 -53.78 -21.96 29.73
C SER A 23 -52.43 -22.40 30.28
N VAL A 24 -52.10 -23.70 30.21
CA VAL A 24 -50.80 -24.23 30.63
C VAL A 24 -49.62 -23.66 29.82
N SER A 25 -49.88 -23.20 28.58
CA SER A 25 -48.86 -22.67 27.67
C SER A 25 -48.72 -21.15 27.66
N GLU A 26 -49.54 -20.40 28.40
CA GLU A 26 -49.56 -18.93 28.34
C GLU A 26 -48.19 -18.30 28.63
N GLY A 27 -47.49 -18.80 29.65
CA GLY A 27 -46.14 -18.34 29.99
C GLY A 27 -45.12 -18.65 28.89
N PHE A 28 -45.23 -19.82 28.25
CA PHE A 28 -44.39 -20.21 27.13
C PHE A 28 -44.62 -19.32 25.91
N GLN A 29 -45.88 -19.13 25.51
CA GLN A 29 -46.25 -18.26 24.40
C GLN A 29 -45.75 -16.83 24.61
N LYS A 30 -45.89 -16.27 25.81
CA LYS A 30 -45.40 -14.92 26.14
C LYS A 30 -43.88 -14.82 25.96
N ASN A 31 -43.14 -15.81 26.45
CA ASN A 31 -41.68 -15.85 26.32
C ASN A 31 -41.25 -15.99 24.87
N LEU A 32 -41.87 -16.89 24.10
CA LEU A 32 -41.57 -17.08 22.69
C LEU A 32 -41.86 -15.83 21.85
N LYS A 33 -42.99 -15.15 22.07
CA LYS A 33 -43.32 -13.89 21.38
C LYS A 33 -42.28 -12.80 21.63
N SER A 34 -41.84 -12.66 22.88
CA SER A 34 -40.77 -11.71 23.25
C SER A 34 -39.44 -12.07 22.58
N PHE A 35 -39.06 -13.35 22.64
CA PHE A 35 -37.84 -13.84 21.99
C PHE A 35 -37.87 -13.62 20.48
N LEU A 36 -38.94 -14.02 19.80
CA LEU A 36 -39.09 -13.88 18.35
C LEU A 36 -39.00 -12.42 17.91
N SER A 37 -39.65 -11.50 18.62
CA SER A 37 -39.59 -10.07 18.31
C SER A 37 -38.15 -9.53 18.26
N ILE A 38 -37.28 -10.01 19.14
CA ILE A 38 -35.87 -9.59 19.17
C ILE A 38 -35.07 -10.36 18.11
N ALA A 39 -35.21 -11.69 18.10
CA ALA A 39 -34.43 -12.55 17.22
C ALA A 39 -34.69 -12.28 15.73
N GLU A 40 -35.94 -12.03 15.33
CA GLU A 40 -36.28 -11.66 13.95
C GLU A 40 -35.64 -10.34 13.53
N ALA A 41 -35.62 -9.34 14.43
CA ALA A 41 -35.00 -8.05 14.17
C ALA A 41 -33.48 -8.21 13.97
N GLU A 42 -32.81 -8.97 14.84
CA GLU A 42 -31.38 -9.28 14.73
C GLU A 42 -31.06 -10.07 13.45
N VAL A 43 -31.85 -11.08 13.11
CA VAL A 43 -31.66 -11.87 11.88
C VAL A 43 -31.85 -11.00 10.64
N ARG A 44 -32.80 -10.07 10.65
CA ARG A 44 -33.00 -9.10 9.55
C ARG A 44 -31.80 -8.16 9.41
N SER A 45 -31.31 -7.61 10.51
CA SER A 45 -30.12 -6.75 10.53
C SER A 45 -28.89 -7.50 10.00
N LEU A 46 -28.69 -8.73 10.44
CA LEU A 46 -27.60 -9.58 9.98
C LEU A 46 -27.72 -9.91 8.49
N ALA A 47 -28.92 -10.24 8.01
CA ALA A 47 -29.16 -10.49 6.59
C ALA A 47 -28.82 -9.27 5.72
N SER A 48 -29.22 -8.07 6.18
CA SER A 48 -28.91 -6.82 5.49
C SER A 48 -27.40 -6.59 5.39
N LEU A 49 -26.67 -6.78 6.50
CA LEU A 49 -25.22 -6.63 6.54
C LEU A 49 -24.51 -7.60 5.57
N TYR A 50 -24.86 -8.88 5.60
CA TYR A 50 -24.28 -9.87 4.69
C TYR A 50 -24.58 -9.54 3.22
N SER A 51 -25.78 -9.05 2.94
CA SER A 51 -26.18 -8.65 1.58
C SER A 51 -25.38 -7.44 1.10
N GLU A 52 -25.20 -6.43 1.95
CA GLU A 52 -24.41 -5.25 1.64
C GLU A 52 -22.93 -5.59 1.41
N VAL A 53 -22.33 -6.36 2.31
CA VAL A 53 -20.93 -6.79 2.21
C VAL A 53 -20.71 -7.63 0.94
N GLY A 54 -21.64 -8.54 0.62
CA GLY A 54 -21.60 -9.32 -0.62
C GLY A 54 -21.61 -8.44 -1.86
N ARG A 55 -22.55 -7.48 -1.94
CA ARG A 55 -22.60 -6.53 -3.07
C ARG A 55 -21.34 -5.68 -3.19
N ASN A 56 -20.75 -5.25 -2.07
CA ASN A 56 -19.52 -4.47 -2.07
C ASN A 56 -18.34 -5.29 -2.60
N ALA A 57 -18.25 -6.58 -2.24
CA ALA A 57 -17.23 -7.47 -2.78
C ALA A 57 -17.42 -7.71 -4.29
N ASP A 58 -18.66 -7.96 -4.73
CA ASP A 58 -18.98 -8.13 -6.14
C ASP A 58 -18.61 -6.89 -6.95
N ALA A 59 -18.94 -5.70 -6.45
CA ALA A 59 -18.59 -4.42 -7.08
C ALA A 59 -17.07 -4.22 -7.18
N LEU A 60 -16.32 -4.65 -6.16
CA LEU A 60 -14.86 -4.57 -6.18
C LEU A 60 -14.27 -5.52 -7.24
N SER A 61 -14.76 -6.75 -7.34
CA SER A 61 -14.37 -7.69 -8.40
C SER A 61 -14.63 -7.08 -9.79
N GLN A 62 -15.82 -6.52 -10.00
CA GLN A 62 -16.17 -5.85 -11.27
C GLN A 62 -15.26 -4.65 -11.56
N TYR A 63 -14.92 -3.85 -10.55
CA TYR A 63 -14.02 -2.70 -10.71
C TYR A 63 -12.64 -3.10 -11.26
N PHE A 64 -12.13 -4.27 -10.86
CA PHE A 64 -10.88 -4.83 -11.38
C PHE A 64 -11.05 -5.66 -12.66
N GLY A 65 -12.25 -5.71 -13.24
CA GLY A 65 -12.55 -6.47 -14.46
C GLY A 65 -12.70 -7.98 -14.24
N GLU A 66 -12.83 -8.41 -12.98
CA GLU A 66 -13.06 -9.81 -12.63
C GLU A 66 -14.57 -10.13 -12.62
N ASP A 67 -14.89 -11.40 -12.86
CA ASP A 67 -16.25 -11.93 -12.72
C ASP A 67 -16.54 -12.23 -11.23
N PRO A 68 -17.53 -11.59 -10.58
CA PRO A 68 -17.88 -11.85 -9.19
C PRO A 68 -18.18 -13.32 -8.88
N SER A 69 -18.75 -14.07 -9.83
CA SER A 69 -19.06 -15.49 -9.63
C SER A 69 -17.80 -16.36 -9.47
N ARG A 70 -16.64 -15.84 -9.92
CA ARG A 70 -15.33 -16.47 -9.83
C ARG A 70 -14.48 -15.93 -8.67
N CYS A 71 -14.98 -14.92 -7.97
CA CYS A 71 -14.30 -14.25 -6.87
C CYS A 71 -15.21 -14.21 -5.62
N PRO A 72 -15.36 -15.35 -4.91
CA PRO A 72 -16.14 -15.37 -3.67
C PRO A 72 -15.61 -14.37 -2.65
N PHE A 73 -16.51 -13.90 -1.78
CA PHE A 73 -16.23 -12.90 -0.75
C PHE A 73 -14.94 -13.19 0.03
N GLU A 74 -14.73 -14.43 0.46
CA GLU A 74 -13.56 -14.85 1.24
C GLU A 74 -12.26 -14.66 0.47
N GLN A 75 -12.28 -14.91 -0.84
CA GLN A 75 -11.14 -14.67 -1.72
C GLN A 75 -10.84 -13.18 -1.84
N VAL A 76 -11.86 -12.35 -2.03
CA VAL A 76 -11.70 -10.89 -2.09
C VAL A 76 -11.04 -10.36 -0.82
N VAL A 77 -11.53 -10.78 0.36
CA VAL A 77 -10.94 -10.40 1.65
C VAL A 77 -9.49 -10.88 1.78
N THR A 78 -9.21 -12.13 1.38
CA THR A 78 -7.87 -12.72 1.46
C THR A 78 -6.87 -11.96 0.59
N VAL A 79 -7.26 -11.61 -0.65
CA VAL A 79 -6.41 -10.85 -1.58
C VAL A 79 -6.08 -9.48 -1.00
N LEU A 80 -7.09 -8.74 -0.50
CA LEU A 80 -6.88 -7.42 0.10
C LEU A 80 -5.95 -7.51 1.34
N LEU A 81 -6.18 -8.49 2.21
CA LEU A 81 -5.37 -8.69 3.41
C LEU A 81 -3.90 -8.96 3.04
N ASN A 82 -3.68 -9.85 2.06
CA ASN A 82 -2.34 -10.18 1.58
C ASN A 82 -1.67 -8.96 0.95
N PHE A 83 -2.40 -8.21 0.10
CA PHE A 83 -1.89 -6.99 -0.52
C PHE A 83 -1.43 -5.98 0.53
N VAL A 84 -2.28 -5.65 1.51
CA VAL A 84 -1.92 -4.69 2.57
C VAL A 84 -0.72 -5.18 3.39
N SER A 85 -0.69 -6.47 3.72
CA SER A 85 0.41 -7.05 4.50
C SER A 85 1.74 -7.00 3.74
N MET A 86 1.73 -7.38 2.47
CA MET A 86 2.92 -7.34 1.61
C MET A 86 3.37 -5.91 1.32
N PHE A 87 2.43 -5.00 1.09
CA PHE A 87 2.73 -3.59 0.83
C PHE A 87 3.41 -2.92 2.03
N LYS A 88 2.90 -3.17 3.25
CA LYS A 88 3.54 -2.68 4.48
C LYS A 88 4.97 -3.20 4.62
N ARG A 89 5.19 -4.50 4.40
CA ARG A 89 6.52 -5.10 4.45
C ARG A 89 7.47 -4.48 3.41
N ALA A 90 7.02 -4.35 2.16
CA ALA A 90 7.81 -3.74 1.09
C ALA A 90 8.16 -2.28 1.41
N HIS A 91 7.23 -1.53 2.02
CA HIS A 91 7.47 -0.16 2.44
C HIS A 91 8.59 -0.07 3.49
N GLU A 92 8.54 -0.93 4.52
CA GLU A 92 9.58 -1.00 5.55
C GLU A 92 10.95 -1.41 4.98
N GLU A 93 10.97 -2.38 4.07
CA GLU A 93 12.19 -2.82 3.39
C GLU A 93 12.79 -1.69 2.55
N ASN A 94 11.97 -0.97 1.77
CA ASN A 94 12.41 0.15 0.95
C ASN A 94 13.03 1.29 1.79
N LEU A 95 12.44 1.60 2.95
CA LEU A 95 13.00 2.60 3.86
C LEU A 95 14.39 2.19 4.39
N LYS A 96 14.58 0.91 4.73
CA LYS A 96 15.88 0.38 5.16
C LYS A 96 16.92 0.46 4.04
N PHE A 97 16.53 0.08 2.81
CA PHE A 97 17.43 0.16 1.65
C PHE A 97 17.83 1.60 1.34
N ALA A 98 16.89 2.54 1.35
CA ALA A 98 17.16 3.96 1.09
C ALA A 98 18.17 4.55 2.09
N GLU A 99 18.06 4.21 3.38
CA GLU A 99 18.99 4.67 4.40
C GLU A 99 20.39 4.06 4.23
N ILE A 100 20.49 2.79 3.84
CA ILE A 100 21.77 2.14 3.56
C ILE A 100 22.46 2.80 2.36
N GLU A 101 21.73 3.06 1.28
CA GLU A 101 22.26 3.73 0.10
C GLU A 101 22.70 5.17 0.41
N ARG A 102 21.91 5.94 1.16
CA ARG A 102 22.29 7.30 1.60
C ARG A 102 23.62 7.29 2.36
N ARG A 103 23.76 6.40 3.34
CA ARG A 103 25.02 6.26 4.12
C ARG A 103 26.20 5.79 3.28
N LYS A 104 25.97 5.01 2.22
CA LYS A 104 27.03 4.58 1.31
C LYS A 104 27.49 5.75 0.44
N ALA A 105 26.55 6.50 -0.14
CA ALA A 105 26.83 7.68 -0.96
C ALA A 105 27.59 8.77 -0.17
N GLU A 106 27.20 9.03 1.08
CA GLU A 106 27.91 9.98 1.96
C GLU A 106 29.35 9.55 2.22
N ARG A 107 29.59 8.27 2.52
CA ARG A 107 30.94 7.74 2.73
C ARG A 107 31.80 7.80 1.47
N GLU A 108 31.24 7.50 0.30
CA GLU A 108 31.96 7.60 -0.98
C GLU A 108 32.30 9.06 -1.33
N ALA A 109 31.38 10.00 -1.07
CA ALA A 109 31.62 11.43 -1.25
C ALA A 109 32.73 11.94 -0.32
N GLU A 110 32.69 11.58 0.98
CA GLU A 110 33.76 11.92 1.93
C GLU A 110 35.12 11.35 1.52
N GLN A 111 35.17 10.12 0.99
CA GLN A 111 36.40 9.51 0.49
C GLN A 111 36.94 10.22 -0.75
N GLN A 112 36.07 10.58 -1.70
CA GLN A 112 36.47 11.37 -2.88
C GLN A 112 36.98 12.76 -2.51
N ASP A 113 36.32 13.45 -1.57
CA ASP A 113 36.78 14.77 -1.10
C ASP A 113 38.12 14.69 -0.37
N LYS A 114 38.36 13.64 0.44
CA LYS A 114 39.68 13.38 1.05
C LYS A 114 40.77 13.14 0.00
N LEU A 115 40.47 12.39 -1.05
CA LEU A 115 41.40 12.17 -2.17
C LEU A 115 41.67 13.47 -2.94
N ARG A 116 40.64 14.31 -3.18
CA ARG A 116 40.75 15.59 -3.89
C ARG A 116 41.51 16.65 -3.09
N ASN A 117 41.39 16.64 -1.76
CA ASN A 117 42.08 17.57 -0.86
C ASN A 117 43.46 17.06 -0.39
N SER A 118 43.94 15.91 -0.89
CA SER A 118 45.29 15.43 -0.62
C SER A 118 46.35 16.34 -1.28
N PRO A 119 47.56 16.51 -0.68
CA PRO A 119 48.52 17.54 -1.11
C PRO A 119 49.08 17.35 -2.53
N SER A 120 48.96 16.16 -3.11
CA SER A 120 49.63 15.76 -4.36
C SER A 120 49.13 16.45 -5.64
N LYS A 121 48.14 17.35 -5.57
CA LYS A 121 47.71 18.16 -6.73
C LYS A 121 48.00 19.66 -6.61
N LYS A 122 48.45 20.16 -5.46
CA LYS A 122 48.84 21.58 -5.31
C LYS A 122 50.32 21.85 -5.61
N GLU A 123 51.12 20.80 -5.79
CA GLU A 123 52.58 20.90 -5.96
C GLU A 123 53.04 20.88 -7.44
N LEU A 124 52.14 20.70 -8.42
CA LEU A 124 52.50 20.66 -9.85
C LEU A 124 52.26 21.98 -10.62
N ASP A 125 51.56 22.97 -10.03
CA ASP A 125 51.30 24.27 -10.69
C ASP A 125 52.29 25.39 -10.29
N LEU A 126 53.21 25.13 -9.35
CA LEU A 126 54.16 26.14 -8.86
C LEU A 126 55.60 25.98 -9.37
N VAL A 127 55.94 24.91 -10.11
CA VAL A 127 57.32 24.62 -10.56
C VAL A 127 57.52 24.82 -12.09
N LYS A 128 56.62 25.52 -12.78
CA LYS A 128 56.79 25.86 -14.22
C LYS A 128 57.02 27.34 -14.51
N ARG A 129 57.30 28.17 -13.49
CA ARG A 129 57.51 29.62 -13.70
C ARG A 129 58.96 30.10 -13.71
N ASP A 130 59.92 29.27 -13.32
CA ASP A 130 61.32 29.71 -13.23
C ASP A 130 62.26 28.75 -13.98
N THR A 131 62.26 28.80 -15.30
CA THR A 131 63.50 28.51 -16.04
C THR A 131 63.52 29.22 -17.39
N GLU A 132 64.65 29.87 -17.63
CA GLU A 132 65.11 30.45 -18.90
C GLU A 132 64.67 31.89 -19.23
N ALA A 133 65.33 32.81 -18.51
CA ALA A 133 65.86 34.02 -19.13
C ALA A 133 66.73 33.66 -20.36
N GLY A 134 66.58 34.39 -21.48
CA GLY A 134 67.71 34.59 -22.40
C GLY A 134 67.47 34.56 -23.91
N PHE A 135 66.91 35.66 -24.44
CA PHE A 135 67.36 36.32 -25.71
C PHE A 135 66.90 35.75 -27.10
N PRO A 136 66.86 36.57 -28.18
CA PRO A 136 65.61 36.96 -28.87
C PRO A 136 65.71 36.97 -30.43
N LEU A 137 64.67 37.54 -31.08
CA LEU A 137 64.49 37.84 -32.53
C LEU A 137 64.23 36.60 -33.41
N LYS A 138 63.16 36.57 -34.22
CA LYS A 138 62.91 37.25 -35.51
C LYS A 138 61.45 36.94 -35.94
N PHE A 139 60.70 37.62 -36.82
CA PHE A 139 60.79 38.81 -37.66
C PHE A 139 59.35 39.05 -38.19
N PHE A 140 58.97 40.33 -38.34
CA PHE A 140 58.09 40.94 -39.35
C PHE A 140 56.56 40.65 -39.45
N ARG A 141 55.84 41.75 -39.19
CA ARG A 141 54.50 42.11 -39.67
C ARG A 141 54.57 42.45 -41.16
N SER A 142 53.87 41.72 -42.03
CA SER A 142 53.66 42.12 -43.41
C SER A 142 52.74 43.33 -43.48
N ALA A 143 53.24 44.41 -44.07
CA ALA A 143 52.44 45.48 -44.64
C ALA A 143 52.37 45.21 -46.15
N GLU A 144 51.16 45.08 -46.68
CA GLU A 144 50.92 45.17 -48.12
C GLU A 144 50.91 46.63 -48.54
N ALA A 145 51.64 46.91 -49.63
CA ALA A 145 51.84 48.21 -50.25
C ALA A 145 50.68 48.57 -51.20
N PRO A 146 50.53 49.85 -51.58
CA PRO A 146 49.40 50.35 -52.37
C PRO A 146 49.65 50.25 -53.88
N GLN A 147 48.57 50.14 -54.66
CA GLN A 147 48.58 50.52 -56.08
C GLN A 147 47.35 51.39 -56.42
N ARG A 148 47.71 52.61 -56.85
CA ARG A 148 47.10 53.53 -57.82
C ARG A 148 45.61 53.48 -58.11
#